data_AF-A0A4Y2TYF7-F1
#
_entry.id   AF-A0A4Y2TYF7-F1
#
_cell.length_a   1.000
_cell.length_b   1.000
_cell.length_c   1.000
_cell.angle_alpha   90.00
_cell.angle_beta   90.00
_cell.angle_gamma   90.00
#
_symmetry.space_group_name_H-M   'P 1'
#
loop_
_entity.id
_entity.type
_entity.pdbx_description
1 polymer ?
#
loop_
_entity_poly.entity_id
_entity_poly.type
_entity_poly.pdbx_seq_one_letter_code
_entity_poly.pdbx_strand_id
1 'polypeptide(L)'
;MKFLNHPIKELRQILENILATLKENGFVLLLQRTRLVLAERILSAAGNTALPIHTESDLEQTFKDLNLQVICKKSDSLTSTMYLLRKSPDMPYEDIVIPVIEDKYEKWVDELSEKITMASMSSDPKRIWLVSEASNSGIIGLLNCLRQEPGGSSIR
;
A
#
# COMPACT_ATOMS: atom_id res chain seq x y z
N MET A 1 3.92 -29.60 6.98
CA MET A 1 4.04 -28.23 6.42
C MET A 1 2.98 -28.04 5.33
N LYS A 2 1.81 -27.45 5.67
CA LYS A 2 0.82 -27.02 4.67
C LYS A 2 1.19 -25.60 4.20
N PHE A 3 2.19 -25.49 3.33
CA PHE A 3 2.66 -24.21 2.77
C PHE A 3 2.58 -24.19 1.24
N LEU A 4 1.63 -24.92 0.67
CA LEU A 4 1.38 -24.90 -0.77
C LEU A 4 0.07 -24.17 -0.95
N ASN A 5 0.18 -22.91 -1.39
CA ASN A 5 -0.85 -22.05 -1.96
C ASN A 5 -2.27 -22.65 -1.99
N HIS A 6 -3.23 -21.97 -1.43
CA HIS A 6 -4.62 -22.42 -1.50
C HIS A 6 -5.20 -22.24 -2.91
N PRO A 7 -6.25 -22.98 -3.30
CA PRO A 7 -7.06 -22.63 -4.46
C PRO A 7 -7.44 -21.14 -4.44
N ILE A 8 -7.55 -20.50 -5.61
CA ILE A 8 -7.74 -19.03 -5.69
C ILE A 8 -8.96 -18.55 -4.90
N LYS A 9 -10.02 -19.37 -4.87
CA LYS A 9 -11.25 -19.11 -4.11
C LYS A 9 -11.00 -19.05 -2.59
N GLU A 10 -10.18 -19.95 -2.07
CA GLU A 10 -9.80 -19.97 -0.65
C GLU A 10 -8.88 -18.79 -0.33
N LEU A 11 -7.92 -18.48 -1.21
CA LEU A 11 -7.06 -17.30 -1.05
C LEU A 11 -7.90 -16.02 -1.01
N ARG A 12 -8.88 -15.88 -1.91
CA ARG A 12 -9.81 -14.76 -1.91
C ARG A 12 -10.57 -14.66 -0.59
N GLN A 13 -11.12 -15.76 -0.08
CA GLN A 13 -11.83 -15.75 1.21
C GLN A 13 -10.91 -15.34 2.38
N ILE A 14 -9.65 -15.79 2.38
CA ILE A 14 -8.66 -15.36 3.38
C ILE A 14 -8.44 -13.85 3.31
N LEU A 15 -8.27 -13.30 2.11
CA LEU A 15 -8.09 -11.86 1.91
C LEU A 15 -9.32 -11.06 2.34
N GLU A 16 -10.53 -11.52 2.02
CA GLU A 16 -11.79 -10.91 2.48
C GLU A 16 -11.88 -10.87 4.00
N ASN A 17 -11.51 -11.96 4.68
CA ASN A 17 -11.49 -12.02 6.14
C ASN A 17 -10.44 -11.06 6.73
N ILE A 18 -9.24 -11.00 6.13
CA ILE A 18 -8.20 -10.05 6.55
C ILE A 18 -8.70 -8.62 6.39
N LEU A 19 -9.34 -8.30 5.26
CA LEU A 19 -9.89 -6.97 4.99
C LEU A 19 -10.95 -6.55 6.00
N ALA A 20 -11.81 -7.49 6.43
CA ALA A 20 -12.82 -7.23 7.44
C ALA A 20 -12.21 -6.85 8.81
N THR A 21 -10.99 -7.31 9.09
CA THR A 21 -10.27 -6.98 10.35
C THR A 21 -9.34 -5.78 10.22
N LEU A 22 -9.07 -5.34 9.00
CA LEU A 22 -8.08 -4.30 8.73
C LEU A 22 -8.71 -2.91 8.88
N LYS A 23 -8.03 -2.04 9.61
CA LYS A 23 -8.40 -0.61 9.69
C LYS A 23 -8.33 0.01 8.30
N GLU A 24 -9.07 1.10 8.10
CA GLU A 24 -8.96 1.94 6.90
C GLU A 24 -7.51 2.30 6.60
N ASN A 25 -7.13 2.22 5.32
CA ASN A 25 -5.76 2.43 4.85
C ASN A 25 -4.69 1.50 5.46
N GLY A 26 -5.09 0.43 6.14
CA GLY A 26 -4.18 -0.57 6.69
C GLY A 26 -3.45 -1.35 5.60
N PHE A 27 -2.39 -2.03 6.01
CA PHE A 27 -1.49 -2.76 5.11
C PHE A 27 -1.57 -4.27 5.34
N VAL A 28 -1.40 -5.01 4.26
CA VAL A 28 -1.21 -6.47 4.26
C VAL A 28 0.09 -6.78 3.56
N LEU A 29 0.98 -7.50 4.24
CA LEU A 29 2.18 -8.07 3.62
C LEU A 29 1.87 -9.51 3.23
N LEU A 30 1.90 -9.79 1.93
CA LEU A 30 1.57 -11.09 1.38
C LEU A 30 2.78 -11.66 0.63
N LEU A 31 3.29 -12.80 1.08
CA LEU A 31 4.27 -13.60 0.35
C LEU A 31 3.55 -14.80 -0.28
N GLN A 32 3.65 -14.94 -1.60
CA GLN A 32 3.04 -16.05 -2.34
C GLN A 32 4.02 -16.64 -3.32
N ARG A 33 3.88 -17.94 -3.57
CA ARG A 33 4.61 -18.60 -4.64
C ARG A 33 3.86 -18.38 -5.95
N THR A 34 4.48 -17.72 -6.91
CA THR A 34 3.86 -17.32 -8.18
C THR A 34 4.35 -18.11 -9.38
N ARG A 35 5.43 -18.91 -9.22
CA ARG A 35 6.03 -19.72 -10.27
C ARG A 35 6.55 -21.05 -9.72
N LEU A 36 6.54 -22.07 -10.57
CA LEU A 36 7.20 -23.36 -10.32
C LEU A 36 8.55 -23.39 -11.04
N VAL A 37 9.56 -23.98 -10.40
CA VAL A 37 10.80 -24.31 -11.11
C VAL A 37 10.58 -25.53 -12.00
N LEU A 38 11.49 -25.75 -12.97
CA LEU A 38 11.37 -26.85 -13.93
C LEU A 38 11.21 -28.23 -13.25
N ALA A 39 12.01 -28.50 -12.23
CA ALA A 39 11.94 -29.76 -11.49
C ALA A 39 10.55 -29.99 -10.87
N GLU A 40 9.92 -28.95 -10.33
CA GLU A 40 8.59 -29.04 -9.74
C GLU A 40 7.50 -29.26 -10.79
N ARG A 41 7.63 -28.65 -11.98
CA ARG A 41 6.72 -28.90 -13.09
C ARG A 41 6.77 -30.35 -13.56
N ILE A 42 7.98 -30.92 -13.66
CA ILE A 42 8.19 -32.32 -14.03
C ILE A 42 7.60 -33.26 -12.97
N LEU A 43 7.89 -32.99 -11.69
CA LEU A 43 7.36 -33.79 -10.58
C LEU A 43 5.83 -33.73 -10.48
N SER A 44 5.25 -32.54 -10.67
CA SER A 44 3.80 -32.33 -10.70
C SER A 44 3.15 -33.14 -11.83
N ALA A 45 3.76 -33.14 -13.02
CA ALA A 45 3.27 -33.92 -14.16
C ALA A 45 3.43 -35.44 -13.95
N ALA A 46 4.59 -35.90 -13.46
CA ALA A 46 4.86 -37.32 -13.23
C ALA A 46 4.00 -37.91 -12.10
N GLY A 47 3.73 -37.11 -11.07
CA GLY A 47 2.91 -37.50 -9.92
C GLY A 47 1.41 -37.31 -10.13
N ASN A 48 0.95 -36.79 -11.26
CA ASN A 48 -0.44 -36.35 -11.48
C ASN A 48 -0.97 -35.46 -10.33
N THR A 49 -0.11 -34.63 -9.75
CA THR A 49 -0.45 -33.73 -8.63
C THR A 49 -0.39 -32.28 -9.10
N ALA A 50 -1.54 -31.66 -9.33
CA ALA A 50 -1.59 -30.24 -9.67
C ALA A 50 -1.21 -29.38 -8.46
N LEU A 51 -0.12 -28.62 -8.57
CA LEU A 51 0.24 -27.63 -7.56
C LEU A 51 -0.55 -26.33 -7.83
N PRO A 52 -1.39 -25.88 -6.88
CA PRO A 52 -2.15 -24.63 -7.03
C PRO A 52 -1.20 -23.42 -7.02
N ILE A 53 -0.74 -22.96 -8.19
CA ILE A 53 0.10 -21.77 -8.30
C ILE A 53 -0.67 -20.71 -9.05
N HIS A 54 -0.77 -19.53 -8.46
CA HIS A 54 -1.42 -18.37 -9.07
C HIS A 54 -0.34 -17.47 -9.65
N THR A 55 -0.53 -17.07 -10.90
CA THR A 55 0.42 -16.14 -11.51
C THR A 55 0.31 -14.77 -10.82
N GLU A 56 1.34 -13.94 -10.99
CA GLU A 56 1.30 -12.55 -10.51
C GLU A 56 0.07 -11.80 -11.07
N SER A 57 -0.35 -12.11 -12.31
CA SER A 57 -1.53 -11.51 -12.95
C SER A 57 -2.83 -11.92 -12.27
N ASP A 58 -2.99 -13.20 -11.91
CA ASP A 58 -4.20 -13.71 -11.25
C ASP A 58 -4.37 -13.10 -9.85
N LEU A 59 -3.25 -12.97 -9.13
CA LEU A 59 -3.19 -12.34 -7.82
C LEU A 59 -3.54 -10.85 -7.92
N GLU A 60 -2.93 -10.12 -8.84
CA GLU A 60 -3.17 -8.68 -9.02
C GLU A 60 -4.61 -8.38 -9.44
N GLN A 61 -5.22 -9.22 -10.28
CA GLN A 61 -6.65 -9.13 -10.58
C GLN A 61 -7.51 -9.36 -9.33
N THR A 62 -7.19 -10.37 -8.53
CA THR A 62 -7.90 -10.64 -7.27
C THR A 62 -7.80 -9.47 -6.30
N PHE A 63 -6.62 -8.83 -6.18
CA PHE A 63 -6.45 -7.65 -5.33
C PHE A 63 -7.31 -6.49 -5.82
N LYS A 64 -7.34 -6.26 -7.13
CA LYS A 64 -8.17 -5.22 -7.75
C LYS A 64 -9.66 -5.45 -7.46
N ASP A 65 -10.13 -6.68 -7.60
CA ASP A 65 -11.53 -7.06 -7.31
C ASP A 65 -11.90 -6.89 -5.82
N LEU A 66 -10.90 -6.92 -4.93
CA LEU A 66 -11.05 -6.72 -3.49
C LEU A 66 -10.75 -5.28 -3.03
N ASN A 67 -10.60 -4.35 -3.98
CA ASN A 67 -10.23 -2.95 -3.70
C ASN A 67 -8.95 -2.81 -2.86
N LEU A 68 -8.00 -3.72 -3.08
CA LEU A 68 -6.65 -3.69 -2.52
C LEU A 68 -5.69 -3.07 -3.52
N GLN A 69 -4.97 -2.03 -3.09
CA GLN A 69 -3.95 -1.38 -3.90
C GLN A 69 -2.60 -2.05 -3.69
N VAL A 70 -1.90 -2.36 -4.78
CA VAL A 70 -0.51 -2.83 -4.72
C VAL A 70 0.41 -1.61 -4.55
N ILE A 71 0.99 -1.46 -3.35
CA ILE A 71 1.91 -0.36 -3.03
C ILE A 71 3.35 -0.71 -3.40
N CYS A 72 3.73 -1.97 -3.15
CA CYS A 72 5.05 -2.48 -3.49
C CYS A 72 4.95 -3.94 -3.91
N LYS A 73 5.74 -4.31 -4.91
CA LYS A 73 5.91 -5.67 -5.42
C LYS A 73 7.39 -5.98 -5.48
N LYS A 74 7.79 -7.13 -4.92
CA LYS A 74 9.17 -7.64 -4.96
C LYS A 74 9.13 -9.11 -5.34
N SER A 75 9.76 -9.47 -6.44
CA SER A 75 9.88 -10.86 -6.90
C SER A 75 11.31 -11.34 -6.71
N ASP A 76 11.47 -12.59 -6.28
CA ASP A 76 12.77 -13.27 -6.29
C ASP A 76 13.19 -13.69 -7.70
N SER A 77 12.33 -13.47 -8.70
CA SER A 77 12.47 -13.87 -10.11
C SER A 77 12.57 -15.38 -10.35
N LEU A 78 12.44 -16.20 -9.30
CA LEU A 78 12.59 -17.65 -9.35
C LEU A 78 11.26 -18.35 -9.06
N THR A 79 10.64 -18.05 -7.92
CA THR A 79 9.45 -18.79 -7.44
C THR A 79 8.40 -17.92 -6.79
N SER A 80 8.79 -16.84 -6.14
CA SER A 80 7.96 -16.18 -5.14
C SER A 80 7.89 -14.69 -5.35
N THR A 81 6.75 -14.11 -4.99
CA THR A 81 6.52 -12.68 -5.06
C THR A 81 5.90 -12.21 -3.76
N MET A 82 6.47 -11.13 -3.24
CA MET A 82 5.98 -10.41 -2.08
C MET A 82 5.23 -9.16 -2.55
N TYR A 83 4.06 -8.96 -1.97
CA TYR A 83 3.20 -7.81 -2.18
C TYR A 83 3.00 -7.07 -0.86
N LEU A 84 3.20 -5.75 -0.88
CA LEU A 84 2.66 -4.85 0.13
C LEU A 84 1.37 -4.27 -0.43
N LEU A 85 0.25 -4.72 0.12
CA LEU A 85 -1.09 -4.30 -0.26
C LEU A 85 -1.60 -3.27 0.74
N ARG A 86 -2.46 -2.36 0.28
CA ARG A 86 -3.15 -1.39 1.13
C ARG A 86 -4.64 -1.42 0.84
N LYS A 87 -5.46 -1.48 1.88
CA LYS A 87 -6.91 -1.32 1.74
C LYS A 87 -7.20 0.10 1.26
N SER A 88 -7.88 0.22 0.12
CA SER A 88 -8.37 1.52 -0.33
C SER A 88 -9.32 2.10 0.72
N PRO A 89 -9.25 3.41 0.99
CA PRO A 89 -10.20 4.04 1.90
C PRO A 89 -11.61 3.96 1.32
N ASP A 90 -12.61 3.78 2.19
CA ASP A 90 -14.02 3.80 1.78
C ASP A 90 -14.47 5.17 1.24
N MET A 91 -13.86 6.26 1.76
CA MET A 91 -14.11 7.63 1.32
C MET A 91 -12.85 8.24 0.67
N PRO A 92 -12.97 8.90 -0.50
CA PRO A 92 -11.84 9.60 -1.10
C PRO A 92 -11.37 10.75 -0.20
N TYR A 93 -10.09 11.04 -0.28
CA TYR A 93 -9.52 12.19 0.43
C TYR A 93 -9.66 13.46 -0.41
N GLU A 94 -9.91 14.58 0.24
CA GLU A 94 -9.64 15.90 -0.35
C GLU A 94 -8.14 16.18 -0.27
N ASP A 95 -7.47 16.25 -1.42
CA ASP A 95 -6.04 16.54 -1.51
C ASP A 95 -5.79 18.06 -1.53
N ILE A 96 -4.95 18.52 -0.61
CA ILE A 96 -4.46 19.91 -0.52
C ILE A 96 -2.97 19.87 -0.83
N VAL A 97 -2.49 20.64 -1.80
CA VAL A 97 -1.07 20.64 -2.21
C VAL A 97 -0.43 21.96 -1.82
N ILE A 98 0.64 21.90 -1.03
CA ILE A 98 1.39 23.07 -0.56
C ILE A 98 2.84 22.94 -1.06
N PRO A 99 3.31 23.86 -1.93
CA PRO A 99 4.70 23.87 -2.37
C PRO A 99 5.62 24.39 -1.26
N VAL A 100 6.64 23.60 -0.91
CA VAL A 100 7.69 23.97 0.04
C VAL A 100 8.82 24.67 -0.71
N ILE A 101 8.91 25.98 -0.49
CA ILE A 101 9.87 26.88 -1.14
C ILE A 101 10.80 27.47 -0.07
N GLU A 102 12.10 27.23 -0.21
CA GLU A 102 13.13 27.54 0.80
C GLU A 102 13.20 29.03 1.17
N ASP A 103 13.08 29.92 0.18
CA ASP A 103 13.16 31.38 0.35
C ASP A 103 11.83 32.06 0.70
N LYS A 104 10.75 31.29 0.86
CA LYS A 104 9.39 31.79 1.15
C LYS A 104 8.73 31.06 2.32
N TYR A 105 9.53 30.75 3.34
CA TYR A 105 9.09 30.13 4.60
C TYR A 105 7.76 30.72 5.13
N GLU A 106 7.69 32.05 5.24
CA GLU A 106 6.52 32.74 5.82
C GLU A 106 5.22 32.44 5.07
N LYS A 107 5.29 32.16 3.76
CA LYS A 107 4.08 31.93 2.96
C LYS A 107 3.50 30.54 3.19
N TRP A 108 4.33 29.51 3.03
CA TRP A 108 3.83 28.12 3.04
C TRP A 108 3.65 27.58 4.45
N VAL A 109 4.37 28.12 5.46
CA VAL A 109 4.21 27.68 6.85
C VAL A 109 2.90 28.16 7.45
N ASP A 110 2.54 29.43 7.21
CA ASP A 110 1.26 29.97 7.66
C ASP A 110 0.09 29.23 6.99
N GLU A 111 0.20 29.00 5.67
CA GLU A 111 -0.78 28.19 4.93
C GLU A 111 -0.87 26.77 5.51
N LEU A 112 0.26 26.09 5.77
CA LEU A 112 0.27 24.76 6.35
C LEU A 112 -0.42 24.72 7.72
N SER A 113 -0.14 25.69 8.60
CA SER A 113 -0.77 25.79 9.91
C SER A 113 -2.30 25.93 9.81
N GLU A 114 -2.76 26.81 8.91
CA GLU A 114 -4.18 27.00 8.63
C GLU A 114 -4.82 25.70 8.11
N LYS A 115 -4.20 25.03 7.14
CA LYS A 115 -4.75 23.80 6.54
C LYS A 115 -4.78 22.63 7.51
N ILE A 116 -3.78 22.48 8.39
CA ILE A 116 -3.81 21.46 9.46
C ILE A 116 -5.00 21.71 10.39
N THR A 117 -5.21 22.96 10.79
CA THR A 117 -6.34 23.33 11.66
C THR A 117 -7.68 23.03 10.98
N MET A 118 -7.85 23.43 9.73
CA MET A 118 -9.05 23.14 8.94
C MET A 118 -9.28 21.64 8.77
N ALA A 119 -8.23 20.86 8.49
CA ALA A 119 -8.33 19.40 8.36
C ALA A 119 -8.74 18.73 9.68
N SER A 120 -8.27 19.24 10.82
CA SER A 120 -8.63 18.70 12.14
C SER A 120 -10.09 18.92 12.54
N MET A 121 -10.73 19.97 12.00
CA MET A 121 -12.13 20.33 12.28
C MET A 121 -13.11 19.77 11.25
N SER A 122 -12.63 19.20 10.16
CA SER A 122 -13.46 18.66 9.08
C SER A 122 -13.94 17.25 9.41
N SER A 123 -15.19 16.95 9.05
CA SER A 123 -15.71 15.58 9.05
C SER A 123 -15.16 14.74 7.89
N ASP A 124 -14.74 15.39 6.81
CA ASP A 124 -14.28 14.73 5.60
C ASP A 124 -12.76 14.49 5.67
N PRO A 125 -12.27 13.32 5.22
CA PRO A 125 -10.86 12.99 5.30
C PRO A 125 -10.05 13.89 4.36
N LYS A 126 -9.17 14.71 4.93
CA LYS A 126 -8.24 15.57 4.15
C LYS A 126 -6.83 15.00 4.13
N ARG A 127 -6.11 15.28 3.06
CA ARG A 127 -4.70 14.88 2.88
C ARG A 127 -3.90 16.08 2.39
N ILE A 128 -2.91 16.48 3.18
CA ILE A 128 -2.08 17.64 2.88
C ILE A 128 -0.76 17.13 2.31
N TRP A 129 -0.46 17.47 1.06
CA TRP A 129 0.78 17.12 0.37
C TRP A 129 1.74 18.29 0.43
N LEU A 130 2.87 18.09 1.12
CA LEU A 130 4.00 19.00 1.01
C LEU A 130 4.84 18.55 -0.19
N VAL A 131 5.07 19.45 -1.14
CA VAL A 131 5.82 19.12 -2.37
C VAL A 131 7.00 20.06 -2.50
N SER A 132 8.19 19.51 -2.76
CA SER A 132 9.39 20.31 -3.02
C SER A 132 10.08 19.80 -4.28
N GLU A 133 10.49 20.74 -5.13
CA GLU A 133 11.29 20.45 -6.33
C GLU A 133 12.80 20.58 -6.05
N ALA A 134 13.18 21.11 -4.88
CA ALA A 134 14.56 21.34 -4.50
C ALA A 134 15.25 20.02 -4.08
N SER A 135 16.41 19.73 -4.69
CA SER A 135 17.19 18.52 -4.40
C SER A 135 17.80 18.50 -3.00
N ASN A 136 18.00 19.67 -2.40
CA ASN A 136 18.54 19.87 -1.05
C ASN A 136 17.43 20.11 0.00
N SER A 137 16.16 19.86 -0.35
CA SER A 137 15.03 20.12 0.54
C SER A 137 15.08 19.30 1.83
N GLY A 138 14.92 19.96 2.97
CA GLY A 138 14.76 19.32 4.28
C GLY A 138 13.38 18.70 4.53
N ILE A 139 12.51 18.63 3.52
CA ILE A 139 11.10 18.24 3.62
C ILE A 139 10.88 16.87 4.28
N ILE A 140 11.74 15.89 4.05
CA ILE A 140 11.62 14.56 4.66
C ILE A 140 11.81 14.63 6.18
N GLY A 141 12.80 15.40 6.64
CA GLY A 141 13.05 15.63 8.07
C GLY A 141 11.87 16.37 8.72
N LEU A 142 11.39 17.42 8.06
CA LEU A 142 10.21 18.17 8.48
C LEU A 142 8.97 17.28 8.60
N LEU A 143 8.65 16.49 7.58
CA LEU A 143 7.50 15.58 7.57
C LEU A 143 7.56 14.54 8.69
N ASN A 144 8.76 14.02 9.00
CA ASN A 144 8.94 13.08 10.10
C ASN A 144 8.61 13.72 11.46
N CYS A 145 8.99 14.98 11.68
CA CYS A 145 8.63 15.73 12.88
C CYS A 145 7.12 16.00 12.93
N LEU A 146 6.57 16.62 11.88
CA LEU A 146 5.15 17.03 11.82
C LEU A 146 4.20 15.84 11.98
N ARG A 147 4.55 14.65 11.50
CA ARG A 147 3.73 13.44 11.66
C ARG A 147 3.54 12.99 13.11
N GLN A 148 4.41 13.42 14.01
CA GLN A 148 4.29 13.15 15.45
C GLN A 148 3.49 14.23 16.19
N GLU A 149 3.15 15.33 15.51
CA GLU A 149 2.40 16.44 16.08
C GLU A 149 0.88 16.25 15.92
N PRO A 150 0.06 16.95 16.74
CA PRO A 150 -1.40 16.96 16.58
C PRO A 150 -1.82 17.39 15.17
N GLY A 151 -2.67 16.60 14.52
CA GLY A 151 -3.10 16.85 13.12
C GLY A 151 -2.11 16.36 12.05
N GLY A 152 -0.92 15.91 12.44
CA GLY A 152 0.14 15.45 11.55
C GLY A 152 -0.19 14.20 10.72
N SER A 153 -1.20 13.42 11.11
CA SER A 153 -1.61 12.20 10.41
C SER A 153 -2.16 12.44 9.01
N SER A 154 -2.59 13.67 8.71
CA SER A 154 -3.09 14.10 7.39
C SER A 154 -1.97 14.47 6.41
N ILE A 155 -0.75 14.69 6.90
CA ILE A 155 0.35 15.27 6.12
C ILE A 155 1.16 14.19 5.38
N ARG A 156 1.47 14.43 4.12
CA ARG A 156 2.15 13.55 3.18
C ARG A 156 3.31 14.23 2.50
#